data_AF-A0A1H8BJ64-F1
#
_entry.id   AF-A0A1H8BJ64-F1
#
_cell.length_a   1.000
_cell.length_b   1.000
_cell.length_c   1.000
_cell.angle_alpha   90.00
_cell.angle_beta   90.00
_cell.angle_gamma   90.00
#
_symmetry.space_group_name_H-M   'P 1'
#
loop_
_entity.id
_entity.type
_entity.pdbx_description
1 polymer ?
#
loop_
_entity_poly.entity_id
_entity_poly.type
_entity_poly.pdbx_seq_one_letter_code
_entity_poly.pdbx_strand_id
1 'polypeptide(L)'
;METYHGIDSGELEGLILSVVTDIKMDKVRLDKLIEAADDQDKITMKVLYNAVVTNLTAYNAQKTSARLKDWRQAESALLKSISELESKYFPKDRPLPNLLAVADWLKHHGWKVSKSKLYADAKTGKIFADSDGAYPVKSIEKYAGHYLRQKGALGKHDEALSSIAELKAKAEADKLRSQADMAAIKLKIAQGQYVEKEYFDRELAKRAAFFRNDLEIFCRSRSSEIIAFVEGDHNKAPDLIQYLLECVEDFFGRYAENREFSIPVTTLPEDDEDEEEEEI
;
A
#
# COMPACT_ATOMS: atom_id res chain seq x y z
N MET A 1 -43.09 -29.93 -8.29
CA MET A 1 -43.74 -28.92 -9.14
C MET A 1 -43.45 -27.58 -8.47
N GLU A 2 -42.24 -27.06 -8.63
CA GLU A 2 -41.83 -25.82 -7.98
C GLU A 2 -42.16 -24.66 -8.91
N THR A 3 -42.97 -23.75 -8.38
CA THR A 3 -43.49 -22.56 -9.04
C THR A 3 -42.35 -21.62 -9.37
N TYR A 4 -42.04 -21.47 -10.66
CA TYR A 4 -41.19 -20.41 -11.19
C TYR A 4 -41.89 -19.07 -10.92
N HIS A 5 -41.48 -18.36 -9.87
CA HIS A 5 -41.84 -16.96 -9.71
C HIS A 5 -41.09 -16.15 -10.76
N GLY A 6 -41.84 -15.65 -11.74
CA GLY A 6 -41.35 -14.71 -12.73
C GLY A 6 -40.95 -13.42 -12.03
N ILE A 7 -39.64 -13.22 -11.89
CA ILE A 7 -39.08 -11.96 -11.41
C ILE A 7 -39.37 -10.90 -12.48
N ASP A 8 -40.12 -9.88 -12.07
CA ASP A 8 -40.51 -8.73 -12.88
C ASP A 8 -39.26 -8.00 -13.42
N SER A 9 -39.36 -7.40 -14.61
CA SER A 9 -38.24 -6.69 -15.25
C SER A 9 -37.70 -5.55 -14.39
N GLY A 10 -38.54 -4.95 -13.54
CA GLY A 10 -38.12 -3.92 -12.58
C GLY A 10 -37.31 -4.44 -11.38
N GLU A 11 -37.59 -5.66 -10.89
CA GLU A 11 -36.80 -6.27 -9.81
C GLU A 11 -35.41 -6.71 -10.29
N LEU A 12 -35.34 -7.10 -11.57
CA LEU A 12 -34.09 -7.37 -12.28
C LEU A 12 -33.18 -6.14 -12.36
N GLU A 13 -33.72 -4.99 -12.79
CA GLU A 13 -32.99 -3.73 -12.85
C GLU A 13 -32.46 -3.31 -11.48
N GLY A 14 -33.29 -3.45 -10.43
CA GLY A 14 -32.93 -3.09 -9.06
C GLY A 14 -31.80 -3.95 -8.48
N LEU A 15 -31.85 -5.26 -8.72
CA LEU A 15 -30.79 -6.18 -8.28
C LEU A 15 -29.49 -5.89 -9.02
N ILE A 16 -29.54 -5.74 -10.35
CA ILE A 16 -28.39 -5.43 -11.22
C ILE A 16 -27.69 -4.13 -10.75
N LEU A 17 -28.45 -3.10 -10.39
CA LEU A 17 -27.95 -1.81 -9.91
C LEU A 17 -27.02 -1.91 -8.69
N SER A 18 -27.36 -2.78 -7.73
CA SER A 18 -26.73 -2.79 -6.41
C SER A 18 -25.34 -3.43 -6.39
N VAL A 19 -25.05 -4.32 -7.35
CA VAL A 19 -23.74 -5.01 -7.44
C VAL A 19 -22.86 -4.37 -8.53
N VAL A 20 -23.48 -3.73 -9.54
CA VAL A 20 -22.77 -2.93 -10.55
C VAL A 20 -22.07 -1.71 -9.94
N THR A 21 -22.47 -1.22 -8.77
CA THR A 21 -21.75 -0.12 -8.10
C THR A 21 -20.39 -0.53 -7.52
N ASP A 22 -20.17 -1.80 -7.20
CA ASP A 22 -18.86 -2.30 -6.70
C ASP A 22 -17.95 -2.83 -7.82
N ILE A 23 -18.53 -3.27 -8.94
CA ILE A 23 -17.81 -3.68 -10.14
C ILE A 23 -17.79 -2.48 -11.08
N LYS A 24 -16.67 -1.74 -11.18
CA LYS A 24 -16.43 -0.53 -12.03
C LYS A 24 -17.05 -0.57 -13.46
N MET A 25 -18.37 -0.54 -13.57
CA MET A 25 -19.11 -0.62 -14.81
C MET A 25 -20.18 0.44 -14.74
N ASP A 26 -20.13 1.32 -15.74
CA ASP A 26 -20.98 2.48 -15.83
C ASP A 26 -22.43 2.02 -16.06
N LYS A 27 -23.26 2.13 -15.01
CA LYS A 27 -24.69 1.76 -14.98
C LYS A 27 -25.44 2.18 -16.25
N VAL A 28 -25.17 3.39 -16.74
CA VAL A 28 -25.81 3.96 -17.94
C VAL A 28 -25.51 3.14 -19.20
N ARG A 29 -24.36 2.45 -19.26
CA ARG A 29 -23.99 1.61 -20.41
C ARG A 29 -24.73 0.29 -20.40
N LEU A 30 -24.90 -0.29 -19.22
CA LEU A 30 -25.59 -1.56 -19.05
C LEU A 30 -27.08 -1.43 -19.36
N ASP A 31 -27.71 -0.34 -18.91
CA ASP A 31 -29.12 -0.06 -19.16
C ASP A 31 -29.42 0.01 -20.68
N LYS A 32 -28.55 0.67 -21.45
CA LYS A 32 -28.66 0.74 -22.91
C LYS A 32 -28.53 -0.63 -23.58
N LEU A 33 -27.65 -1.49 -23.08
CA LEU A 33 -27.47 -2.84 -23.60
C LEU A 33 -28.69 -3.72 -23.32
N ILE A 34 -29.29 -3.59 -22.14
CA ILE A 34 -30.51 -4.31 -21.76
C ILE A 34 -31.71 -3.85 -22.61
N GLU A 35 -31.80 -2.56 -22.94
CA GLU A 35 -32.84 -2.05 -23.83
C GLU A 35 -32.71 -2.60 -25.26
N ALA A 36 -31.48 -2.73 -25.78
CA ALA A 36 -31.22 -3.15 -27.16
C ALA A 36 -31.18 -4.68 -27.37
N ALA A 37 -30.91 -5.45 -26.31
CA ALA A 37 -30.74 -6.89 -26.39
C ALA A 37 -32.04 -7.65 -26.69
N ASP A 38 -31.93 -8.81 -27.34
CA ASP A 38 -33.01 -9.79 -27.46
C ASP A 38 -33.27 -10.53 -26.13
N ASP A 39 -34.40 -11.22 -26.02
CA ASP A 39 -34.80 -11.88 -24.77
C ASP A 39 -33.81 -12.96 -24.33
N GLN A 40 -33.17 -13.64 -25.28
CA GLN A 40 -32.21 -14.71 -25.00
C GLN A 40 -30.90 -14.17 -24.41
N ASP A 41 -30.43 -13.05 -24.93
CA ASP A 41 -29.24 -12.37 -24.44
C ASP A 41 -29.48 -11.76 -23.05
N LYS A 42 -30.67 -11.18 -22.81
CA LYS A 42 -31.08 -10.70 -21.48
C LYS A 42 -31.10 -11.84 -20.44
N ILE A 43 -31.66 -13.00 -20.80
CA ILE A 43 -31.67 -14.19 -19.94
C ILE A 43 -30.24 -14.63 -19.63
N THR A 44 -29.36 -14.67 -20.64
CA THR A 44 -27.95 -15.07 -20.47
C THR A 44 -27.21 -14.13 -19.51
N MET A 45 -27.37 -12.82 -19.67
CA MET A 45 -26.80 -11.83 -18.76
C MET A 45 -27.32 -11.99 -17.33
N LYS A 46 -28.64 -12.21 -17.16
CA LYS A 46 -29.26 -12.45 -15.85
C LYS A 46 -28.67 -13.69 -15.16
N VAL A 47 -28.51 -14.79 -15.89
CA VAL A 47 -27.94 -16.03 -15.33
C VAL A 47 -26.50 -15.82 -14.86
N LEU A 48 -25.66 -15.18 -15.69
CA LEU A 48 -24.27 -14.89 -15.35
C LEU A 48 -24.17 -13.91 -14.18
N TYR A 49 -25.03 -12.90 -14.15
CA TYR A 49 -25.13 -11.97 -13.04
C TYR A 49 -25.49 -12.67 -11.72
N ASN A 50 -26.53 -13.51 -11.72
CA ASN A 50 -26.92 -14.28 -10.55
C ASN A 50 -25.79 -15.20 -10.06
N ALA A 51 -24.99 -15.76 -10.97
CA ALA A 51 -23.82 -16.55 -10.60
C ALA A 51 -22.75 -15.71 -9.90
N VAL A 52 -22.50 -14.47 -10.35
CA VAL A 52 -21.59 -13.53 -9.66
C VAL A 52 -22.08 -13.23 -8.25
N VAL A 53 -23.37 -12.88 -8.09
CA VAL A 53 -23.96 -12.55 -6.78
C VAL A 53 -23.89 -13.74 -5.82
N THR A 54 -24.21 -14.94 -6.31
CA THR A 54 -24.16 -16.17 -5.52
C THR A 54 -22.74 -16.47 -5.05
N ASN A 55 -21.75 -16.36 -5.94
CA ASN A 55 -20.35 -16.64 -5.60
C ASN A 55 -19.74 -15.55 -4.70
N LEU A 56 -20.13 -14.29 -4.88
CA LEU A 56 -19.73 -13.19 -3.98
C LEU A 56 -20.28 -13.42 -2.56
N THR A 57 -21.55 -13.80 -2.45
CA THR A 57 -22.18 -14.13 -1.16
C THR A 57 -21.46 -15.30 -0.49
N ALA A 58 -21.14 -16.35 -1.25
CA ALA A 58 -20.39 -17.50 -0.75
C ALA A 58 -18.95 -17.12 -0.30
N TYR A 59 -18.28 -16.24 -1.03
CA TYR A 59 -16.95 -15.72 -0.63
C TYR A 59 -17.02 -14.85 0.63
N ASN A 60 -18.04 -14.00 0.75
CA ASN A 60 -18.24 -13.15 1.93
C ASN A 60 -18.55 -13.99 3.18
N ALA A 61 -19.30 -15.08 3.04
CA ALA A 61 -19.54 -16.03 4.12
C ALA A 61 -18.28 -16.80 4.51
N GLN A 62 -17.43 -17.17 3.55
CA GLN A 62 -16.21 -17.94 3.77
C GLN A 62 -15.07 -17.45 2.86
N LYS A 63 -14.20 -16.61 3.42
CA LYS A 63 -13.10 -15.93 2.71
C LYS A 63 -11.93 -16.86 2.39
N THR A 64 -12.17 -17.84 1.52
CA THR A 64 -11.18 -18.82 1.08
C THR A 64 -10.70 -18.51 -0.35
N SER A 65 -9.50 -18.99 -0.69
CA SER A 65 -8.92 -18.82 -2.03
C SER A 65 -9.73 -19.50 -3.13
N ALA A 66 -10.37 -20.65 -2.83
CA ALA A 66 -11.26 -21.34 -3.76
C ALA A 66 -12.50 -20.49 -4.10
N ARG A 67 -13.17 -19.93 -3.08
CA ARG A 67 -14.35 -19.08 -3.29
C ARG A 67 -14.03 -17.77 -4.00
N LEU A 68 -12.86 -17.20 -3.72
CA LEU A 68 -12.34 -16.05 -4.47
C LEU A 68 -12.19 -16.39 -5.96
N LYS A 69 -11.64 -17.57 -6.27
CA LYS A 69 -11.48 -18.03 -7.66
C LYS A 69 -12.84 -18.23 -8.35
N ASP A 70 -13.80 -18.86 -7.69
CA ASP A 70 -15.14 -19.08 -8.23
C ASP A 70 -15.86 -17.76 -8.55
N TRP A 71 -15.76 -16.78 -7.64
CA TRP A 71 -16.30 -15.43 -7.86
C TRP A 71 -15.64 -14.74 -9.05
N ARG A 72 -14.30 -14.76 -9.13
CA ARG A 72 -13.56 -14.16 -10.26
C ARG A 72 -13.86 -14.81 -11.61
N GLN A 73 -14.11 -16.12 -11.62
CA GLN A 73 -14.49 -16.84 -12.84
C GLN A 73 -15.88 -16.42 -13.33
N ALA A 74 -16.86 -16.30 -12.41
CA ALA A 74 -18.19 -15.81 -12.75
C ALA A 74 -18.15 -14.34 -13.23
N GLU A 75 -17.35 -13.49 -12.59
CA GLU A 75 -17.15 -12.08 -12.96
C GLU A 75 -16.58 -11.98 -14.39
N SER A 76 -15.53 -12.74 -14.69
CA SER A 76 -14.90 -12.78 -16.01
C SER A 76 -15.88 -13.26 -17.10
N ALA A 77 -16.70 -14.28 -16.81
CA ALA A 77 -17.71 -14.78 -17.74
C ALA A 77 -18.78 -13.73 -18.07
N LEU A 78 -19.27 -13.00 -17.06
CA LEU A 78 -20.23 -11.92 -17.25
C LEU A 78 -19.64 -10.78 -18.10
N LEU A 79 -18.43 -10.30 -17.76
CA LEU A 79 -17.77 -9.22 -18.50
C LEU A 79 -17.51 -9.59 -19.96
N LYS A 80 -17.09 -10.84 -20.21
CA LYS A 80 -16.88 -11.34 -21.57
C LYS A 80 -18.19 -11.32 -22.37
N SER A 81 -19.27 -11.84 -21.79
CA SER A 81 -20.60 -11.84 -22.44
C SER A 81 -21.09 -10.43 -22.73
N ILE A 82 -20.94 -9.49 -21.78
CA ILE A 82 -21.28 -8.08 -22.00
C ILE A 82 -20.49 -7.49 -23.16
N SER A 83 -19.17 -7.72 -23.24
CA SER A 83 -18.34 -7.23 -24.35
C SER A 83 -18.75 -7.79 -25.71
N GLU A 84 -19.17 -9.05 -25.76
CA GLU A 84 -19.66 -9.71 -26.98
C GLU A 84 -21.01 -9.11 -27.41
N LEU A 85 -21.92 -8.90 -26.46
CA LEU A 85 -23.24 -8.31 -26.71
C LEU A 85 -23.16 -6.83 -27.10
N GLU A 86 -22.27 -6.06 -26.47
CA GLU A 86 -21.98 -4.69 -26.88
C GLU A 86 -21.52 -4.63 -28.34
N SER A 87 -20.69 -5.58 -28.76
CA SER A 87 -20.23 -5.66 -30.15
C SER A 87 -21.35 -6.05 -31.11
N LYS A 88 -22.31 -6.88 -30.66
CA LYS A 88 -23.49 -7.32 -31.42
C LYS A 88 -24.51 -6.19 -31.62
N TYR A 89 -24.87 -5.46 -30.56
CA TYR A 89 -25.96 -4.47 -30.59
C TYR A 89 -25.49 -3.04 -30.83
N PHE A 90 -24.25 -2.73 -30.48
CA PHE A 90 -23.62 -1.44 -30.73
C PHE A 90 -22.36 -1.63 -31.55
N PRO A 91 -22.47 -2.12 -32.81
CA PRO A 91 -21.31 -2.23 -33.66
C PRO A 91 -20.68 -0.84 -33.79
N LYS A 92 -19.40 -0.74 -33.44
CA LYS A 92 -18.61 0.51 -33.33
C LYS A 92 -18.53 1.35 -34.61
N ASP A 93 -19.10 0.87 -35.72
CA ASP A 93 -18.86 1.34 -37.08
C ASP A 93 -20.17 1.59 -37.85
N ARG A 94 -21.15 2.34 -37.30
CA ARG A 94 -22.15 2.98 -38.19
C ARG A 94 -21.50 4.25 -38.77
N PRO A 95 -21.21 4.32 -40.08
CA PRO A 95 -20.56 5.48 -40.67
C PRO A 95 -21.50 6.69 -40.57
N LEU A 96 -20.92 7.85 -40.21
CA LEU A 96 -21.67 9.08 -40.01
C LEU A 96 -22.06 9.69 -41.37
N PRO A 97 -23.30 10.13 -41.55
CA PRO A 97 -23.82 10.47 -42.87
C PRO A 97 -23.25 11.77 -43.46
N ASN A 98 -22.74 12.68 -42.64
CA ASN A 98 -22.22 13.98 -43.10
C ASN A 98 -21.25 14.60 -42.10
N LEU A 99 -20.51 15.63 -42.54
CA LEU A 99 -19.55 16.38 -41.71
C LEU A 99 -20.18 17.06 -40.49
N LEU A 100 -21.49 17.35 -40.53
CA LEU A 100 -22.18 17.92 -39.37
C LEU A 100 -22.29 16.88 -38.25
N ALA A 101 -22.72 15.66 -38.59
CA ALA A 101 -22.74 14.52 -37.66
C ALA A 101 -21.34 14.19 -37.15
N VAL A 102 -20.31 14.31 -37.98
CA VAL A 102 -18.90 14.19 -37.56
C VAL A 102 -18.51 15.26 -36.55
N ALA A 103 -18.88 16.53 -36.77
CA ALA A 103 -18.58 17.61 -35.83
C ALA A 103 -19.23 17.39 -34.47
N ASP A 104 -20.48 16.93 -34.46
CA ASP A 104 -21.22 16.67 -33.24
C ASP A 104 -20.68 15.43 -32.51
N TRP A 105 -20.33 14.37 -33.25
CA TRP A 105 -19.67 13.19 -32.70
C TRP A 105 -18.32 13.56 -32.07
N LEU A 106 -17.48 14.33 -32.77
CA LEU A 106 -16.18 14.78 -32.25
C LEU A 106 -16.33 15.62 -30.98
N LYS A 107 -17.29 16.54 -30.95
CA LYS A 107 -17.57 17.34 -29.75
C LYS A 107 -18.06 16.48 -28.59
N HIS A 108 -18.96 15.54 -28.86
CA HIS A 108 -19.48 14.60 -27.86
C HIS A 108 -18.36 13.71 -27.27
N HIS A 109 -17.41 13.29 -28.11
CA HIS A 109 -16.24 12.50 -27.70
C HIS A 109 -15.08 13.36 -27.17
N GLY A 110 -15.36 14.62 -26.82
CA GLY A 110 -14.43 15.50 -26.12
C GLY A 110 -13.37 16.13 -27.02
N TRP A 111 -13.49 16.13 -28.34
CA TRP A 111 -12.54 16.80 -29.23
C TRP A 111 -12.89 18.28 -29.46
N LYS A 112 -11.89 19.16 -29.46
CA LYS A 112 -12.05 20.59 -29.74
C LYS A 112 -11.97 20.83 -31.25
N VAL A 113 -13.14 20.98 -31.88
CA VAL A 113 -13.26 21.27 -33.33
C VAL A 113 -14.36 22.31 -33.61
N SER A 114 -14.08 23.24 -34.52
CA SER A 114 -15.07 24.18 -35.08
C SER A 114 -15.61 23.67 -36.42
N LYS A 115 -16.88 23.95 -36.74
CA LYS A 115 -17.48 23.54 -38.03
C LYS A 115 -16.62 24.00 -39.22
N SER A 116 -16.25 25.28 -39.28
CA SER A 116 -15.45 25.84 -40.40
C SER A 116 -14.10 25.14 -40.59
N LYS A 117 -13.40 24.78 -39.51
CA LYS A 117 -12.16 23.99 -39.57
C LYS A 117 -12.39 22.60 -40.13
N LEU A 118 -13.44 21.90 -39.68
CA LEU A 118 -13.74 20.54 -40.14
C LEU A 118 -14.05 20.52 -41.65
N TYR A 119 -14.84 21.48 -42.15
CA TYR A 119 -15.11 21.60 -43.59
C TYR A 119 -13.86 21.97 -44.40
N ALA A 120 -13.00 22.85 -43.88
CA ALA A 120 -11.73 23.17 -44.52
C ALA A 120 -10.80 21.95 -44.58
N ASP A 121 -10.69 21.22 -43.47
CA ASP A 121 -9.85 20.03 -43.37
C ASP A 121 -10.35 18.89 -44.29
N ALA A 122 -11.67 18.72 -44.42
CA ALA A 122 -12.29 17.81 -45.38
C ALA A 122 -11.99 18.19 -46.83
N LYS A 123 -12.07 19.48 -47.19
CA LYS A 123 -11.68 19.97 -48.53
C LYS A 123 -10.20 19.74 -48.83
N THR A 124 -9.34 19.78 -47.82
CA THR A 124 -7.91 19.49 -47.95
C THR A 124 -7.56 17.99 -47.88
N GLY A 125 -8.57 17.11 -47.78
CA GLY A 125 -8.35 15.66 -47.77
C GLY A 125 -7.77 15.11 -46.47
N LYS A 126 -7.92 15.80 -45.33
CA LYS A 126 -7.44 15.31 -44.02
C LYS A 126 -8.40 14.33 -43.34
N ILE A 127 -9.65 14.32 -43.78
CA ILE A 127 -10.69 13.37 -43.37
C ILE A 127 -11.35 12.85 -44.64
N PHE A 128 -11.53 11.53 -44.72
CA PHE A 128 -12.02 10.84 -45.90
C PHE A 128 -13.44 10.32 -45.66
N ALA A 129 -14.30 10.52 -46.67
CA ALA A 129 -15.58 9.85 -46.80
C ALA A 129 -15.41 8.58 -47.66
N ASP A 130 -16.25 7.58 -47.43
CA ASP A 130 -16.36 6.38 -48.25
C ASP A 130 -17.05 6.67 -49.60
N SER A 131 -17.13 5.65 -50.45
CA SER A 131 -17.78 5.71 -51.78
C SER A 131 -19.22 6.25 -51.74
N ASP A 132 -19.92 6.04 -50.62
CA ASP A 132 -21.32 6.44 -50.41
C ASP A 132 -21.45 7.83 -49.76
N GLY A 133 -20.34 8.55 -49.57
CA GLY A 133 -20.33 9.88 -48.94
C GLY A 133 -20.45 9.89 -47.42
N ALA A 134 -20.51 8.71 -46.79
CA ALA A 134 -20.52 8.55 -45.34
C ALA A 134 -19.09 8.51 -44.75
N TYR A 135 -18.94 8.83 -43.47
CA TYR A 135 -17.65 8.96 -42.78
C TYR A 135 -17.49 7.84 -41.74
N PRO A 136 -16.61 6.85 -41.98
CA PRO A 136 -16.33 5.81 -41.00
C PRO A 136 -15.75 6.38 -39.70
N VAL A 137 -16.18 5.84 -38.56
CA VAL A 137 -15.68 6.25 -37.24
C VAL A 137 -14.16 6.13 -37.16
N LYS A 138 -13.57 5.07 -37.73
CA LYS A 138 -12.10 4.90 -37.80
C LYS A 138 -11.39 6.04 -38.55
N SER A 139 -11.98 6.54 -39.64
CA SER A 139 -11.44 7.69 -40.40
C SER A 139 -11.48 8.97 -39.54
N ILE A 140 -12.58 9.16 -38.80
CA ILE A 140 -12.79 10.29 -37.90
C ILE A 140 -11.84 10.25 -36.70
N GLU A 141 -11.66 9.09 -36.07
CA GLU A 141 -10.74 8.89 -34.94
C GLU A 141 -9.29 9.14 -35.35
N LYS A 142 -8.87 8.63 -36.51
CA LYS A 142 -7.54 8.89 -37.07
C LYS A 142 -7.34 10.38 -37.32
N TYR A 143 -8.32 11.05 -37.92
CA TYR A 143 -8.30 12.50 -38.10
C TYR A 143 -8.18 13.24 -36.74
N ALA A 144 -8.98 12.85 -35.76
CA ALA A 144 -9.01 13.49 -34.45
C ALA A 144 -7.67 13.37 -33.71
N GLY A 145 -7.08 12.17 -33.68
CA GLY A 145 -5.80 11.91 -33.04
C GLY A 145 -4.62 12.67 -33.68
N HIS A 146 -4.65 12.88 -35.00
CA HIS A 146 -3.58 13.59 -35.70
C HIS A 146 -3.75 15.12 -35.73
N TYR A 147 -4.98 15.63 -35.74
CA TYR A 147 -5.23 17.04 -36.10
C TYR A 147 -6.06 17.83 -35.08
N LEU A 148 -6.58 17.19 -34.02
CA LEU A 148 -7.39 17.85 -33.01
C LEU A 148 -6.79 17.70 -31.60
N ARG A 149 -7.19 18.60 -30.71
CA ARG A 149 -6.87 18.53 -29.27
C ARG A 149 -8.11 18.10 -28.51
N GLN A 150 -7.95 17.20 -27.53
CA GLN A 150 -9.04 16.80 -26.65
C GLN A 150 -9.29 17.88 -25.58
N LYS A 151 -10.56 18.23 -25.31
CA LYS A 151 -10.99 19.07 -24.19
C LYS A 151 -10.55 18.39 -22.88
N GLY A 152 -9.80 19.12 -22.05
CA GLY A 152 -9.31 18.62 -20.75
C GLY A 152 -7.88 18.08 -20.75
N ALA A 153 -7.20 17.98 -21.91
CA ALA A 153 -5.83 17.50 -21.98
C ALA A 153 -4.80 18.42 -21.26
N LEU A 154 -5.10 19.71 -21.09
CA LEU A 154 -4.25 20.60 -20.28
C LEU A 154 -4.38 20.33 -18.77
N GLY A 155 -5.60 20.08 -18.27
CA GLY A 155 -5.85 19.91 -16.83
C GLY A 155 -5.21 18.65 -16.26
N LYS A 156 -5.29 17.52 -16.97
CA LYS A 156 -4.69 16.26 -16.52
C LYS A 156 -3.16 16.26 -16.53
N HIS A 157 -2.54 17.04 -17.43
CA HIS A 157 -1.08 17.16 -17.49
C HIS A 157 -0.56 18.08 -16.36
N ASP A 158 -1.26 19.17 -16.06
CA ASP A 158 -0.94 20.03 -14.92
C ASP A 158 -1.18 19.34 -13.57
N GLU A 159 -2.28 18.60 -13.40
CA GLU A 159 -2.53 17.79 -12.20
C GLU A 159 -1.45 16.72 -12.00
N ALA A 160 -1.04 16.03 -13.07
CA ALA A 160 0.03 15.05 -12.99
C ALA A 160 1.38 15.70 -12.65
N LEU A 161 1.69 16.88 -13.20
CA LEU A 161 2.90 17.63 -12.87
C LEU A 161 2.88 18.17 -11.43
N SER A 162 1.74 18.70 -10.96
CA SER A 162 1.55 19.16 -9.57
C SER A 162 1.71 18.00 -8.61
N SER A 163 1.08 16.86 -8.90
CA SER A 163 1.21 15.65 -8.09
C SER A 163 2.66 15.15 -8.04
N ILE A 164 3.39 15.17 -9.17
CA ILE A 164 4.80 14.81 -9.20
C ILE A 164 5.64 15.81 -8.38
N ALA A 165 5.36 17.10 -8.46
CA ALA A 165 6.06 18.14 -7.70
C ALA A 165 5.81 17.99 -6.19
N GLU A 166 4.57 17.74 -5.78
CA GLU A 166 4.19 17.47 -4.39
C GLU A 166 4.86 16.21 -3.85
N LEU A 167 4.87 15.12 -4.62
CA LEU A 167 5.55 13.88 -4.24
C LEU A 167 7.06 14.08 -4.10
N LYS A 168 7.68 14.84 -5.00
CA LYS A 168 9.11 15.19 -4.92
C LYS A 168 9.41 16.05 -3.70
N ALA A 169 8.62 17.10 -3.46
CA ALA A 169 8.78 17.97 -2.30
C ALA A 169 8.63 17.19 -0.99
N LYS A 170 7.68 16.27 -0.92
CA LYS A 170 7.51 15.38 0.24
C LYS A 170 8.71 14.44 0.42
N ALA A 171 9.18 13.79 -0.65
CA ALA A 171 10.35 12.91 -0.59
C ALA A 171 11.63 13.66 -0.18
N GLU A 172 11.77 14.92 -0.63
CA GLU A 172 12.89 15.79 -0.25
C GLU A 172 12.80 16.21 1.22
N ALA A 173 11.60 16.55 1.71
CA ALA A 173 11.37 16.84 3.12
C ALA A 173 11.66 15.63 4.02
N ASP A 174 11.22 14.43 3.63
CA ASP A 174 11.47 13.19 4.37
C ASP A 174 12.98 12.87 4.43
N LYS A 175 13.69 13.09 3.31
CA LYS A 175 15.14 12.94 3.24
C LYS A 175 15.86 13.94 4.14
N LEU A 176 15.47 15.22 4.11
CA LEU A 176 16.04 16.26 4.96
C LEU A 176 15.81 15.96 6.44
N ARG A 177 14.62 15.47 6.81
CA ARG A 177 14.32 15.07 8.19
C ARG A 177 15.20 13.91 8.64
N SER A 178 15.34 12.89 7.81
CA SER A 178 16.21 11.73 8.09
C SER A 178 17.68 12.14 8.22
N GLN A 179 18.13 13.10 7.41
CA GLN A 179 19.48 13.67 7.51
C GLN A 179 19.66 14.48 8.79
N ALA A 180 18.65 15.25 9.20
CA ALA A 180 18.67 16.01 10.45
C ALA A 180 18.74 15.07 11.66
N ASP A 181 17.96 14.00 11.69
CA ASP A 181 17.97 13.00 12.77
C ASP A 181 19.35 12.32 12.88
N MET A 182 19.94 11.93 11.74
CA MET A 182 21.29 11.37 11.70
C MET A 182 22.36 12.37 12.14
N ALA A 183 22.21 13.65 11.76
CA ALA A 183 23.12 14.71 12.19
C ALA A 183 23.02 14.95 13.71
N ALA A 184 21.80 14.92 14.27
CA ALA A 184 21.57 15.06 15.70
C ALA A 184 22.23 13.92 16.50
N ILE A 185 22.10 12.67 16.05
CA ILE A 185 22.77 11.52 16.68
C ILE A 185 24.29 11.69 16.62
N LYS A 186 24.84 12.05 15.45
CA LYS A 186 26.29 12.29 15.29
C LYS A 186 26.79 13.42 16.18
N LEU A 187 26.02 14.49 16.34
CA LEU A 187 26.35 15.59 17.23
C LEU A 187 26.45 15.10 18.67
N LYS A 188 25.47 14.33 19.15
CA LYS A 188 25.50 13.77 20.50
C LYS A 188 26.67 12.79 20.72
N ILE A 189 27.03 12.00 19.70
CA ILE A 189 28.24 11.16 19.74
C ILE A 189 29.49 12.05 19.88
N ALA A 190 29.60 13.11 19.08
CA ALA A 190 30.74 14.03 19.12
C ALA A 190 30.84 14.81 20.44
N GLN A 191 29.70 15.09 21.08
CA GLN A 191 29.62 15.68 22.43
C GLN A 191 29.97 14.68 23.55
N GLY A 192 30.28 13.42 23.23
CA GLY A 192 30.67 12.41 24.21
C GLY A 192 29.51 11.83 25.03
N GLN A 193 28.26 12.07 24.63
CA GLN A 193 27.08 11.53 25.33
C GLN A 193 26.86 10.03 25.05
N TYR A 194 27.57 9.45 24.09
CA TYR A 194 27.47 8.05 23.72
C TYR A 194 28.84 7.37 23.80
N VAL A 195 28.83 6.11 24.25
CA VAL A 195 30.00 5.24 24.25
C VAL A 195 29.78 4.12 23.24
N GLU A 196 30.84 3.74 22.52
CA GLU A 196 30.81 2.59 21.62
C GLU A 196 30.49 1.31 22.41
N LYS A 197 29.46 0.58 21.96
CA LYS A 197 28.99 -0.62 22.65
C LYS A 197 30.10 -1.65 22.86
N GLU A 198 30.87 -1.96 21.83
CA GLU A 198 31.98 -2.93 21.94
C GLU A 198 33.05 -2.48 22.92
N TYR A 199 33.34 -1.17 22.96
CA TYR A 199 34.28 -0.63 23.94
C TYR A 199 33.74 -0.78 25.37
N PHE A 200 32.48 -0.40 25.58
CA PHE A 200 31.81 -0.54 26.87
C PHE A 200 31.76 -1.99 27.36
N ASP A 201 31.38 -2.94 26.50
CA ASP A 201 31.32 -4.37 26.82
C ASP A 201 32.70 -4.91 27.19
N ARG A 202 33.75 -4.46 26.52
CA ARG A 202 35.15 -4.83 26.83
C ARG A 202 35.59 -4.32 28.19
N GLU A 203 35.25 -3.07 28.53
CA GLU A 203 35.57 -2.50 29.84
C GLU A 203 34.80 -3.18 30.97
N LEU A 204 33.53 -3.53 30.75
CA LEU A 204 32.76 -4.35 31.69
C LEU A 204 33.38 -5.74 31.90
N ALA A 205 33.78 -6.41 30.82
CA ALA A 205 34.44 -7.72 30.89
C ALA A 205 35.76 -7.65 31.67
N LYS A 206 36.58 -6.61 31.44
CA LYS A 206 37.82 -6.38 32.21
C LYS A 206 37.53 -6.20 33.69
N ARG A 207 36.57 -5.34 34.04
CA ARG A 207 36.19 -5.09 35.44
C ARG A 207 35.68 -6.36 36.12
N ALA A 208 34.86 -7.15 35.43
CA ALA A 208 34.39 -8.44 35.92
C ALA A 208 35.55 -9.43 36.16
N ALA A 209 36.54 -9.48 35.27
CA ALA A 209 37.72 -10.33 35.44
C ALA A 209 38.58 -9.92 36.64
N PHE A 210 38.81 -8.61 36.84
CA PHE A 210 39.49 -8.12 38.03
C PHE A 210 38.73 -8.47 39.30
N PHE A 211 37.41 -8.24 39.32
CA PHE A 211 36.58 -8.54 40.47
C PHE A 211 36.55 -10.04 40.80
N ARG A 212 36.52 -10.91 39.78
CA ARG A 212 36.64 -12.36 39.96
C ARG A 212 37.94 -12.73 40.67
N ASN A 213 39.07 -12.21 40.18
CA ASN A 213 40.38 -12.46 40.77
C ASN A 213 40.45 -11.99 42.24
N ASP A 214 39.90 -10.81 42.55
CA ASP A 214 39.85 -10.31 43.94
C ASP A 214 39.03 -11.22 44.85
N LEU A 215 37.91 -11.77 44.37
CA LEU A 215 37.10 -12.73 45.12
C LEU A 215 37.82 -14.07 45.32
N GLU A 216 38.54 -14.58 44.31
CA GLU A 216 39.34 -15.80 44.46
C GLU A 216 40.43 -15.62 45.52
N ILE A 217 41.11 -14.46 45.51
CA ILE A 217 42.12 -14.09 46.54
C ILE A 217 41.46 -13.98 47.92
N PHE A 218 40.29 -13.34 48.01
CA PHE A 218 39.53 -13.23 49.26
C PHE A 218 39.22 -14.63 49.83
N CYS A 219 38.70 -15.54 49.00
CA CYS A 219 38.36 -16.90 49.44
C CYS A 219 39.59 -17.63 50.00
N ARG A 220 40.72 -17.56 49.30
CA ARG A 220 41.95 -18.23 49.72
C ARG A 220 42.56 -17.61 50.98
N SER A 221 42.57 -16.28 51.08
CA SER A 221 43.21 -15.56 52.18
C SER A 221 42.39 -15.52 53.47
N ARG A 222 41.05 -15.49 53.38
CA ARG A 222 40.16 -15.34 54.54
C ARG A 222 39.60 -16.65 55.08
N SER A 223 39.70 -17.76 54.36
CA SER A 223 39.12 -19.03 54.81
C SER A 223 39.59 -19.47 56.19
N SER A 224 40.88 -19.31 56.51
CA SER A 224 41.42 -19.66 57.83
C SER A 224 40.85 -18.77 58.96
N GLU A 225 40.66 -17.48 58.67
CA GLU A 225 40.06 -16.53 59.63
C GLU A 225 38.58 -16.81 59.85
N ILE A 226 37.85 -17.15 58.77
CA ILE A 226 36.44 -17.54 58.84
C ILE A 226 36.28 -18.77 59.73
N ILE A 227 37.11 -19.81 59.53
CA ILE A 227 37.07 -21.03 60.35
C ILE A 227 37.35 -20.71 61.82
N ALA A 228 38.37 -19.89 62.09
CA ALA A 228 38.70 -19.47 63.45
C ALA A 228 37.55 -18.70 64.11
N PHE A 229 36.89 -17.81 63.36
CA PHE A 229 35.78 -16.99 63.86
C PHE A 229 34.55 -17.81 64.25
N VAL A 230 34.27 -18.90 63.55
CA VAL A 230 33.15 -19.81 63.86
C VAL A 230 33.55 -21.01 64.72
N GLU A 231 34.77 -21.02 65.26
CA GLU A 231 35.34 -22.12 66.06
C GLU A 231 35.29 -23.49 65.34
N GLY A 232 35.52 -23.50 64.02
CA GLY A 232 35.49 -24.70 63.17
C GLY A 232 36.81 -25.50 63.15
N ASP A 233 36.80 -26.64 62.44
CA ASP A 233 38.01 -27.48 62.26
C ASP A 233 39.00 -26.85 61.27
N HIS A 234 40.18 -26.46 61.75
CA HIS A 234 41.25 -25.87 60.94
C HIS A 234 41.77 -26.80 59.82
N ASN A 235 41.63 -28.12 59.96
CA ASN A 235 42.03 -29.06 58.90
C ASN A 235 41.10 -29.01 57.67
N LYS A 236 39.93 -28.38 57.81
CA LYS A 236 38.93 -28.19 56.75
C LYS A 236 39.14 -26.92 55.92
N ALA A 237 40.21 -26.15 56.14
CA ALA A 237 40.50 -24.96 55.35
C ALA A 237 40.57 -25.20 53.82
N PRO A 238 41.21 -26.27 53.31
CA PRO A 238 41.19 -26.55 51.87
C PRO A 238 39.79 -26.83 51.32
N ASP A 239 38.97 -27.59 52.08
CA ASP A 239 37.60 -27.92 51.72
C ASP A 239 36.72 -26.65 51.65
N LEU A 240 36.87 -25.73 52.62
CA LEU A 240 36.16 -24.46 52.62
C LEU A 240 36.59 -23.55 51.46
N ILE A 241 37.88 -23.45 51.17
CA ILE A 241 38.39 -22.67 50.03
C ILE A 241 37.75 -23.18 48.73
N GLN A 242 37.73 -24.50 48.53
CA GLN A 242 37.15 -25.10 47.34
C GLN A 242 35.65 -24.77 47.23
N TYR A 243 34.89 -24.93 48.33
CA TYR A 243 33.46 -24.60 48.36
C TYR A 243 33.19 -23.13 48.03
N LEU A 244 33.96 -22.21 48.60
CA LEU A 244 33.79 -20.78 48.35
C LEU A 244 34.14 -20.40 46.90
N LEU A 245 35.19 -21.00 46.32
CA LEU A 245 35.53 -20.81 44.92
C LEU A 245 34.42 -21.31 43.98
N GLU A 246 33.83 -22.47 44.27
CA GLU A 246 32.67 -22.97 43.52
C GLU A 246 31.46 -22.02 43.61
N CYS A 247 31.18 -21.47 44.79
CA CYS A 247 30.14 -20.46 44.94
C CYS A 247 30.41 -19.20 44.10
N VAL A 248 31.67 -18.74 44.04
CA VAL A 248 32.07 -17.60 43.21
C VAL A 248 31.87 -17.92 41.73
N GLU A 249 32.22 -19.13 41.27
CA GLU A 249 31.95 -19.55 39.89
C GLU A 249 30.47 -19.54 39.55
N ASP A 250 29.60 -20.04 40.44
CA ASP A 250 28.15 -20.00 40.24
C ASP A 250 27.62 -18.56 40.14
N PHE A 251 28.22 -17.62 40.86
CA PHE A 251 27.84 -16.20 40.77
C PHE A 251 28.22 -15.61 39.42
N PHE A 252 29.42 -15.92 38.92
CA PHE A 252 29.88 -15.46 37.61
C PHE A 252 29.17 -16.15 36.45
N GLY A 253 28.80 -17.43 36.59
CA GLY A 253 27.96 -18.13 35.64
C GLY A 253 26.64 -17.39 35.43
N ARG A 254 25.96 -17.01 36.52
CA ARG A 254 24.72 -16.21 36.47
C ARG A 254 24.92 -14.79 35.93
N TYR A 255 26.06 -14.16 36.22
CA TYR A 255 26.41 -12.84 35.70
C TYR A 255 26.63 -12.87 34.18
N ALA A 256 27.22 -13.94 33.65
CA ALA A 256 27.51 -14.10 32.23
C ALA A 256 26.28 -14.48 31.39
N GLU A 257 25.15 -14.81 32.01
CA GLU A 257 23.90 -15.09 31.30
C GLU A 257 23.42 -13.87 30.51
N ASN A 258 22.93 -14.11 29.30
CA ASN A 258 22.38 -13.06 28.47
C ASN A 258 21.03 -12.61 29.05
N ARG A 259 20.99 -11.45 29.72
CA ARG A 259 19.79 -10.87 30.31
C ARG A 259 19.43 -9.59 29.57
N GLU A 260 18.17 -9.48 29.17
CA GLU A 260 17.65 -8.23 28.61
C GLU A 260 17.40 -7.24 29.74
N PHE A 261 18.23 -6.20 29.81
CA PHE A 261 18.00 -5.06 30.69
C PHE A 261 17.31 -3.95 29.89
N SER A 262 16.04 -3.67 30.21
CA SER A 262 15.36 -2.50 29.68
C SER A 262 15.86 -1.27 30.44
N ILE A 263 16.71 -0.47 29.79
CA ILE A 263 17.16 0.81 30.35
C ILE A 263 16.06 1.83 30.03
N PRO A 264 15.34 2.38 31.02
CA PRO A 264 14.44 3.49 30.76
C PRO A 264 15.26 4.66 30.22
N VAL A 265 14.89 5.14 29.03
CA VAL A 265 15.52 6.31 28.40
C VAL A 265 15.35 7.48 29.36
N THR A 266 16.43 7.83 30.07
CA THR A 266 16.47 9.04 30.88
C THR A 266 16.54 10.20 29.91
N THR A 267 15.41 10.87 29.70
CA THR A 267 15.40 12.22 29.13
C THR A 267 16.18 13.09 30.10
N LEU A 268 17.36 13.56 29.68
CA LEU A 268 18.05 14.62 30.39
C LEU A 268 17.09 15.82 30.48
N PRO A 269 17.00 16.51 31.64
CA PRO A 269 16.22 17.74 31.74
C PRO A 269 16.77 18.72 30.70
N GLU A 270 15.85 19.37 29.97
CA GLU A 270 16.19 20.52 29.15
C GLU A 270 16.64 21.63 30.11
N ASP A 271 17.89 22.07 29.99
CA ASP A 271 18.39 23.24 30.71
C ASP A 271 17.64 24.46 30.14
N ASP A 272 16.54 24.85 30.79
CA ASP A 272 15.88 26.14 30.62
C ASP A 272 16.80 27.23 31.23
N GLU A 273 17.88 27.57 30.53
CA GLU A 273 18.63 28.82 30.76
C GLU A 273 17.96 29.96 29.98
N ASP A 274 16.78 30.38 30.44
CA ASP A 274 16.27 31.73 30.20
C ASP A 274 16.32 32.48 31.56
N GLU A 275 17.51 32.94 31.95
CA GLU A 275 17.63 33.97 32.97
C GLU A 275 17.14 35.30 32.35
N GLU A 276 15.90 35.66 32.70
CA GLU A 276 15.32 36.98 32.44
C GLU A 276 16.24 38.08 33.02
N GLU A 277 16.74 38.96 32.14
CA GLU A 277 17.25 40.27 32.52
C GLU A 277 16.11 41.08 33.17
N GLU A 278 16.02 41.10 34.50
CA GLU A 278 15.27 42.13 35.22
C GLU A 278 16.16 43.38 35.43
N GLU A 279 15.79 44.45 34.72
CA GLU A 279 16.21 45.83 34.94
C GLU A 279 16.08 46.25 36.42
N ILE A 280 17.15 46.85 36.97
CA ILE A 280 17.07 47.91 38.00
C ILE A 280 18.08 49.01 37.67
#